data_AF-A0A354BGH9-F1
#
_entry.id   AF-A0A354BGH9-F1
#
_cell.length_a   1.000
_cell.length_b   1.000
_cell.length_c   1.000
_cell.angle_alpha   90.00
_cell.angle_beta   90.00
_cell.angle_gamma   90.00
#
_symmetry.space_group_name_H-M   'P 1'
#
loop_
_entity.id
_entity.type
_entity.pdbx_description
1 polymer ?
#
loop_
_entity_poly.entity_id
_entity_poly.type
_entity_poly.pdbx_seq_one_letter_code
_entity_poly.pdbx_strand_id
1 'polypeptide(L)'
;AFPLEDVRDPTGAGDTFAGGFLGYLAATGNRSPEAMKQAIIFGSVMASFTVEAFSLDRLRILDYKEIQARFAEFKRLTHFEDV
;
A
#
# COMPACT_ATOMS: atom_id res chain seq x y z
N ALA A 1 -11.18 -3.54 -2.06
CA ALA A 1 -10.80 -2.17 -1.63
C ALA A 1 -10.54 -2.21 -0.13
N PHE A 2 -9.57 -1.44 0.38
CA PHE A 2 -9.31 -1.36 1.81
C PHE A 2 -10.34 -0.42 2.46
N PRO A 3 -11.03 -0.84 3.53
CA PRO A 3 -12.02 0.01 4.18
C PRO A 3 -11.30 1.14 4.93
N LEU A 4 -11.45 2.36 4.43
CA LEU A 4 -11.03 3.58 5.10
C LEU A 4 -12.29 4.30 5.61
N GLU A 5 -12.31 4.69 6.88
CA GLU A 5 -13.43 5.43 7.45
C GLU A 5 -13.52 6.88 6.92
N ASP A 6 -12.39 7.47 6.48
CA ASP A 6 -12.33 8.86 6.01
C ASP A 6 -11.37 9.01 4.82
N VAL A 7 -11.93 9.05 3.61
CA VAL A 7 -11.20 9.33 2.36
C VAL A 7 -11.30 10.83 2.09
N ARG A 8 -10.17 11.54 2.09
CA ARG A 8 -10.14 13.01 2.01
C ARG A 8 -9.71 13.54 0.65
N ASP A 9 -8.62 13.03 0.08
CA ASP A 9 -8.06 13.52 -1.18
C ASP A 9 -7.49 12.37 -2.03
N PRO A 10 -8.06 12.01 -3.18
CA PRO A 10 -7.55 10.92 -4.00
C PRO A 10 -6.26 11.26 -4.77
N THR A 11 -5.82 12.52 -4.75
CA THR A 11 -4.68 13.00 -5.53
C THR A 11 -3.39 12.26 -5.14
N GLY A 12 -2.65 11.76 -6.14
CA GLY A 12 -1.38 11.07 -5.92
C GLY A 12 -1.49 9.60 -5.47
N ALA A 13 -2.69 9.05 -5.29
CA ALA A 13 -2.87 7.63 -4.93
C ALA A 13 -2.24 6.68 -5.96
N GLY A 14 -2.37 6.99 -7.26
CA GLY A 14 -1.78 6.21 -8.35
C GLY A 14 -0.25 6.24 -8.35
N ASP A 15 0.34 7.43 -8.20
CA ASP A 15 1.80 7.58 -8.13
C ASP A 15 2.38 6.93 -6.88
N THR A 16 1.67 7.03 -5.76
CA THR A 16 2.08 6.37 -4.51
C THR A 16 1.98 4.85 -4.63
N PHE A 17 0.94 4.33 -5.30
CA PHE A 17 0.85 2.91 -5.63
C PHE A 17 2.05 2.46 -6.46
N ALA A 18 2.34 3.17 -7.55
CA ALA A 18 3.46 2.85 -8.44
C ALA A 18 4.80 2.92 -7.71
N GLY A 19 5.00 3.94 -6.87
CA GLY A 19 6.19 4.10 -6.02
C GLY A 19 6.35 2.96 -5.02
N GLY A 20 5.29 2.56 -4.32
CA GLY A 20 5.31 1.43 -3.39
C GLY A 20 5.58 0.09 -4.10
N PHE A 21 4.95 -0.13 -5.25
CA PHE A 21 5.14 -1.32 -6.06
C PHE A 21 6.59 -1.44 -6.57
N LEU A 22 7.08 -0.41 -7.25
CA LEU A 22 8.44 -0.41 -7.81
C LEU A 22 9.49 -0.40 -6.71
N GLY A 23 9.26 0.33 -5.62
CA GLY A 23 10.13 0.37 -4.45
C GLY A 23 10.30 -1.00 -3.80
N TYR A 24 9.21 -1.77 -3.66
CA TYR A 24 9.28 -3.14 -3.13
C TYR A 24 10.13 -4.07 -4.02
N LEU A 25 9.90 -4.05 -5.33
CA LEU A 25 10.66 -4.88 -6.27
C LEU A 25 12.14 -4.49 -6.32
N ALA A 26 12.44 -3.19 -6.25
CA ALA A 26 13.81 -2.69 -6.21
C ALA A 26 14.53 -3.10 -4.92
N ALA A 27 13.86 -2.99 -3.77
CA ALA A 27 14.42 -3.34 -2.47
C ALA A 27 14.69 -4.85 -2.32
N THR A 28 13.83 -5.69 -2.90
CA THR A 28 13.96 -7.15 -2.81
C THR A 28 14.81 -7.76 -3.94
N GLY A 29 14.95 -7.07 -5.08
CA GLY A 29 15.57 -7.61 -6.29
C GLY A 29 14.81 -8.79 -6.91
N ASN A 30 13.63 -9.13 -6.37
CA ASN A 30 12.89 -10.33 -6.71
C ASN A 30 11.73 -9.96 -7.66
N ARG A 31 11.68 -10.60 -8.83
CA ARG A 31 10.64 -10.40 -9.87
C ARG A 31 9.76 -11.63 -10.07
N SER A 32 9.76 -12.57 -9.13
CA SER A 32 8.87 -13.72 -9.15
C SER A 32 7.40 -13.30 -9.10
N PRO A 33 6.46 -14.15 -9.60
CA PRO A 33 5.03 -13.89 -9.47
C PRO A 33 4.60 -13.62 -8.01
N GLU A 34 5.20 -14.30 -7.05
CA GLU A 34 4.95 -14.11 -5.62
C GLU A 34 5.38 -12.72 -5.15
N ALA A 35 6.58 -12.28 -5.55
CA ALA A 35 7.07 -10.93 -5.25
C ALA A 35 6.21 -9.85 -5.91
N MET A 36 5.67 -10.11 -7.12
CA MET A 36 4.74 -9.21 -7.80
C MET A 36 3.43 -9.06 -7.02
N LYS A 37 2.87 -10.17 -6.47
CA LYS A 37 1.68 -10.11 -5.59
C LYS A 37 1.96 -9.29 -4.33
N GLN A 38 3.12 -9.49 -3.70
CA GLN A 38 3.53 -8.71 -2.53
C GLN A 38 3.73 -7.22 -2.86
N ALA A 39 4.32 -6.91 -4.02
CA ALA A 39 4.48 -5.55 -4.50
C ALA A 39 3.14 -4.85 -4.74
N ILE A 40 2.14 -5.56 -5.28
CA ILE A 40 0.77 -5.02 -5.44
C ILE A 40 0.20 -4.66 -4.07
N ILE A 41 0.31 -5.55 -3.08
CA ILE A 41 -0.15 -5.28 -1.71
C ILE A 41 0.57 -4.05 -1.14
N PHE A 42 1.89 -3.97 -1.30
CA PHE A 42 2.68 -2.85 -0.80
C PHE A 42 2.29 -1.51 -1.46
N GLY A 43 2.09 -1.51 -2.78
CA GLY A 43 1.57 -0.34 -3.50
C GLY A 43 0.19 0.07 -2.98
N SER A 44 -0.72 -0.88 -2.76
CA SER A 44 -2.06 -0.59 -2.22
C SER A 44 -2.02 -0.03 -0.80
N VAL A 45 -1.12 -0.52 0.04
CA VAL A 45 -0.87 0.03 1.39
C VAL A 45 -0.45 1.49 1.30
N MET A 46 0.53 1.80 0.46
CA MET A 46 1.02 3.18 0.34
C MET A 46 -0.06 4.13 -0.21
N ALA A 47 -0.80 3.71 -1.24
CA ALA A 47 -1.93 4.48 -1.76
C ALA A 47 -3.03 4.71 -0.71
N SER A 48 -3.26 3.74 0.18
CA SER A 48 -4.27 3.88 1.24
C SER A 48 -3.95 4.99 2.23
N PHE A 49 -2.67 5.30 2.46
CA PHE A 49 -2.28 6.43 3.29
C PHE A 49 -2.38 7.77 2.55
N THR A 50 -2.02 7.81 1.26
CA THR A 50 -2.09 9.06 0.48
C THR A 50 -3.48 9.67 0.51
N VAL A 51 -4.53 8.85 0.52
CA VAL A 51 -5.90 9.35 0.47
C VAL A 51 -6.48 9.84 1.81
N GLU A 52 -5.76 9.66 2.92
CA GLU A 52 -6.21 10.03 4.27
C GLU A 52 -5.98 11.52 4.60
N ALA A 53 -5.17 12.25 3.84
CA ALA A 53 -4.91 13.67 4.06
C ALA A 53 -4.73 14.42 2.73
N PHE A 54 -4.72 15.76 2.78
CA PHE A 54 -4.51 16.58 1.60
C PHE A 54 -3.11 16.37 1.02
N SER A 55 -3.03 16.14 -0.30
CA SER A 55 -1.78 15.97 -1.02
C SER A 55 -0.84 14.92 -0.35
N LEU A 56 0.40 15.29 -0.05
CA LEU A 56 1.41 14.39 0.50
C LEU A 56 1.51 14.44 2.03
N ASP A 57 0.63 15.17 2.71
CA ASP A 57 0.77 15.45 4.14
C ASP A 57 0.79 14.17 4.98
N ARG A 58 -0.03 13.17 4.63
CA ARG A 58 -0.04 11.90 5.35
C ARG A 58 1.28 11.14 5.21
N LEU A 59 1.90 11.18 4.03
CA LEU A 59 3.17 10.50 3.74
C LEU A 59 4.36 11.14 4.46
N ARG A 60 4.31 12.46 4.73
CA ARG A 60 5.38 13.19 5.42
C ARG A 60 5.60 12.76 6.87
N ILE A 61 4.55 12.26 7.51
CA ILE A 61 4.55 11.85 8.93
C ILE A 61 4.44 10.34 9.12
N LEU A 62 4.42 9.57 8.03
CA LEU A 62 4.18 8.13 8.05
C LEU A 62 5.38 7.38 8.65
N ASP A 63 5.13 6.55 9.66
CA ASP A 63 6.13 5.65 10.23
C ASP A 63 6.08 4.26 9.57
N TYR A 64 7.23 3.60 9.51
CA TYR A 64 7.36 2.25 8.98
C TYR A 64 6.52 1.22 9.75
N LYS A 65 6.31 1.41 11.05
CA LYS A 65 5.43 0.55 11.85
C LYS A 65 3.97 0.61 11.39
N GLU A 66 3.51 1.78 10.97
CA GLU A 66 2.16 1.96 10.42
C GLU A 66 2.01 1.24 9.09
N ILE A 67 3.03 1.32 8.23
CA ILE A 67 3.10 0.59 6.96
C ILE A 67 3.02 -0.92 7.22
N GLN A 68 3.79 -1.44 8.18
CA GLN A 68 3.76 -2.86 8.52
C GLN A 68 2.40 -3.31 9.05
N ALA A 69 1.77 -2.53 9.92
CA ALA A 69 0.45 -2.82 10.46
C ALA A 69 -0.62 -2.86 9.34
N ARG A 70 -0.62 -1.84 8.47
CA ARG A 70 -1.54 -1.75 7.32
C ARG A 70 -1.30 -2.87 6.31
N PHE A 71 -0.04 -3.23 6.07
CA PHE A 71 0.31 -4.36 5.21
C PHE A 71 -0.21 -5.69 5.76
N ALA A 72 -0.10 -5.93 7.06
CA ALA A 72 -0.65 -7.14 7.68
C ALA A 72 -2.18 -7.20 7.53
N GLU A 73 -2.87 -6.07 7.60
CA GLU A 73 -4.31 -6.00 7.37
C GLU A 73 -4.69 -6.24 5.90
N PHE A 74 -4.02 -5.61 4.95
CA PHE A 74 -4.21 -5.91 3.53
C PHE A 74 -3.93 -7.37 3.21
N LYS A 75 -2.90 -7.98 3.80
CA LYS A 75 -2.61 -9.40 3.65
C LYS A 75 -3.77 -10.26 4.15
N ARG A 76 -4.36 -9.93 5.30
CA ARG A 76 -5.56 -10.61 5.81
C ARG A 76 -6.76 -10.47 4.87
N LEU A 77 -6.95 -9.30 4.26
CA LEU A 77 -8.04 -9.04 3.31
C LEU A 77 -7.86 -9.70 1.94
N THR A 78 -6.63 -10.07 1.57
CA THR A 78 -6.28 -10.65 0.27
C THR A 78 -6.07 -12.16 0.31
N HIS A 79 -5.95 -12.76 1.51
CA HIS A 79 -6.12 -14.19 1.69
C HIS A 79 -7.62 -14.51 1.68
N PHE A 80 -8.13 -14.91 0.52
CA PHE A 80 -9.42 -15.57 0.42
C PHE A 80 -9.26 -17.00 0.95
N GLU A 81 -10.13 -17.44 1.86
CA GLU A 81 -10.36 -18.87 2.06
C GLU A 81 -11.08 -19.39 0.80
N ASP A 82 -10.66 -20.55 0.28
CA ASP A 82 -11.38 -21.22 -0.81
C ASP A 82 -12.81 -21.51 -0.34
N VAL A 83 -13.78 -21.33 -1.25
CA VAL A 83 -15.19 -21.73 -1.04
C VAL A 83 -15.31 -23.25 -1.08
#